data_AF-W5YWB0-F1
#
_entry.id   AF-W5YWB0-F1
#
_cell.length_a   1.000
_cell.length_b   1.000
_cell.length_c   1.000
_cell.angle_alpha   90.00
_cell.angle_beta   90.00
_cell.angle_gamma   90.00
#
_symmetry.space_group_name_H-M   'P 1'
#
loop_
_entity.id
_entity.type
_entity.pdbx_description
1 polymer ?
#
loop_
_entity_poly.entity_id
_entity_poly.type
_entity_poly.pdbx_seq_one_letter_code
_entity_poly.pdbx_strand_id
1 'polypeptide(L)' 'MENEMLPPWLQYPDMPLGSIGWRMGAGEDYWYRFVDWYGRLTELERERYRRRYPKPESWAVFWPYSPEKLEAYAGKNA' A
#
# COMPACT_ATOMS: atom_id res chain seq x y z
N MET A 1 -13.88 14.96 1.57
CA MET A 1 -13.27 13.70 1.06
C MET A 1 -12.31 14.05 -0.08
N GLU A 2 -11.28 14.85 0.21
CA GLU A 2 -10.42 15.45 -0.83
C GLU A 2 -8.93 15.04 -0.71
N ASN A 3 -8.61 14.00 0.07
CA ASN A 3 -7.23 13.57 0.33
C ASN A 3 -7.05 12.03 0.29
N GLU A 4 -7.88 11.32 -0.48
CA GLU A 4 -7.67 9.88 -0.73
C GLU A 4 -6.56 9.70 -1.78
N MET A 5 -5.54 8.89 -1.48
CA MET A 5 -4.52 8.55 -2.47
C MET A 5 -4.96 7.37 -3.33
N LEU A 6 -4.63 7.40 -4.61
CA LEU A 6 -4.85 6.25 -5.49
C LEU A 6 -3.93 5.09 -5.10
N PRO A 7 -4.32 3.84 -5.38
CA PRO A 7 -3.41 2.74 -5.17
C PRO A 7 -2.26 2.81 -6.19
N PRO A 8 -1.07 2.29 -5.84
CA PRO A 8 0.11 2.38 -6.71
C PRO A 8 -0.12 1.85 -8.14
N TRP A 9 -0.93 0.79 -8.31
CA TRP A 9 -1.25 0.22 -9.63
C TRP A 9 -2.21 1.06 -10.48
N LEU A 10 -2.90 2.05 -9.90
CA LEU A 10 -3.71 3.01 -10.66
C LEU A 10 -2.96 4.31 -10.92
N GLN A 11 -2.10 4.73 -9.98
CA GLN A 11 -1.28 5.93 -10.18
C GLN A 11 -0.18 5.71 -11.22
N TYR A 12 0.44 4.52 -11.22
CA TYR A 12 1.50 4.14 -12.15
C TYR A 12 1.18 2.78 -12.79
N PRO A 13 0.24 2.72 -13.75
CA PRO A 13 -0.20 1.47 -14.35
C PRO A 13 0.92 0.74 -15.10
N ASP A 14 1.89 1.47 -15.64
CA ASP A 14 3.04 0.92 -16.37
C ASP A 14 4.19 0.47 -15.45
N MET A 15 4.08 0.67 -14.13
CA MET A 15 5.11 0.33 -13.16
C MET A 15 4.69 -0.88 -12.31
N PRO A 16 5.10 -2.11 -12.68
CA PRO A 16 4.72 -3.30 -11.94
C PRO A 16 5.32 -3.29 -10.52
N LEU A 17 4.70 -4.02 -9.58
CA LEU A 17 5.08 -4.04 -8.16
C LEU A 17 6.60 -4.27 -7.90
N GLY A 18 7.25 -5.11 -8.70
CA GLY A 18 8.68 -5.42 -8.58
C GLY A 18 9.63 -4.42 -9.26
N SER A 19 9.11 -3.37 -9.88
CA SER A 19 9.92 -2.39 -10.63
C SER A 19 10.89 -1.64 -9.72
N ILE A 20 12.09 -1.38 -10.24
CA ILE A 20 13.08 -0.52 -9.56
C ILE A 20 12.59 0.92 -9.41
N GLY A 21 11.61 1.35 -10.22
CA GLY A 21 10.99 2.68 -10.12
C GLY A 21 10.28 2.95 -8.78
N TRP A 22 9.93 1.91 -8.01
CA TRP A 22 9.40 2.09 -6.66
C TRP A 22 10.47 2.41 -5.61
N ARG A 23 11.75 2.27 -5.97
CA ARG A 23 12.92 2.54 -5.13
C ARG A 23 13.77 3.70 -5.63
N MET A 24 13.32 4.39 -6.68
CA MET A 24 14.01 5.54 -7.25
C MET A 24 13.01 6.53 -7.86
N GLY A 25 13.18 7.81 -7.56
CA GLY A 25 12.45 8.90 -8.23
C GLY A 25 10.97 8.95 -7.86
N ALA A 26 10.11 9.34 -8.81
CA ALA A 26 8.71 9.66 -8.52
C ALA A 26 7.86 8.49 -7.99
N GLY A 27 8.24 7.24 -8.31
CA GLY A 27 7.57 6.06 -7.77
C GLY A 27 7.87 5.86 -6.29
N GLU A 28 9.11 6.10 -5.86
CA GLU A 28 9.54 6.05 -4.46
C GLU A 28 8.82 7.09 -3.60
N ASP A 29 8.79 8.35 -4.05
CA ASP A 29 8.10 9.43 -3.33
C ASP A 29 6.61 9.12 -3.15
N TYR A 30 5.96 8.61 -4.21
CA TYR A 30 4.56 8.21 -4.15
C TYR A 30 4.33 7.04 -3.20
N TRP A 31 5.22 6.05 -3.25
CA TRP A 31 5.15 4.87 -2.40
C TRP A 31 5.17 5.23 -0.93
N TYR A 32 6.12 6.07 -0.50
CA TYR A 32 6.22 6.50 0.89
C TYR A 32 4.98 7.27 1.35
N ARG A 33 4.50 8.21 0.53
CA ARG A 33 3.28 8.96 0.83
C ARG A 33 2.06 8.05 0.92
N PHE A 34 1.95 7.09 0.00
CA PHE A 34 0.85 6.12 -0.02
C PHE A 34 0.86 5.23 1.23
N VAL A 35 2.02 4.69 1.61
CA VAL A 35 2.16 3.84 2.80
C VAL A 35 1.84 4.61 4.08
N ASP A 36 2.34 5.84 4.24
CA ASP A 36 2.04 6.70 5.39
C ASP A 36 0.54 7.03 5.46
N TRP A 37 -0.06 7.48 4.34
CA TRP A 37 -1.48 7.78 4.28
C TRP A 37 -2.35 6.55 4.59
N TYR A 38 -2.07 5.40 3.95
CA TYR A 38 -2.84 4.18 4.16
C TYR A 38 -2.66 3.62 5.58
N GLY A 39 -1.48 3.80 6.17
CA GLY A 39 -1.18 3.44 7.55
C GLY A 39 -2.02 4.20 8.57
N ARG A 40 -2.38 5.47 8.27
CA ARG A 40 -3.24 6.31 9.12
C ARG A 40 -4.74 5.97 9.05
N LEU A 41 -5.17 5.21 8.04
CA LEU A 41 -6.57 4.78 7.93
C LEU A 41 -6.92 3.76 9.01
N THR A 42 -8.16 3.85 9.51
CA THR A 42 -8.76 2.81 10.36
C THR A 42 -9.02 1.53 9.55
N GLU A 43 -9.21 0.40 10.23
CA GLU A 43 -9.44 -0.88 9.53
C GLU A 43 -10.71 -0.87 8.67
N LEU A 44 -11.76 -0.16 9.10
CA LEU A 44 -12.98 0.04 8.31
C LEU A 44 -12.73 0.88 7.06
N GLU A 45 -11.93 1.95 7.16
CA GLU A 45 -11.55 2.78 6.01
C GLU A 45 -10.68 1.99 5.03
N ARG A 46 -9.71 1.21 5.53
CA ARG A 46 -8.92 0.29 4.72
C ARG A 46 -9.80 -0.75 4.02
N GLU A 47 -10.78 -1.32 4.71
CA GLU A 47 -11.71 -2.26 4.09
C GLU A 47 -12.53 -1.60 2.97
N ARG A 48 -13.11 -0.42 3.22
CA ARG A 48 -13.83 0.35 2.19
C ARG A 48 -12.93 0.67 1.00
N TYR A 49 -11.69 1.09 1.26
CA TYR A 49 -10.70 1.37 0.25
C TYR A 49 -10.37 0.13 -0.61
N ARG A 50 -10.14 -1.03 0.02
CA ARG A 50 -9.88 -2.31 -0.67
C ARG A 50 -11.04 -2.77 -1.54
N ARG A 51 -12.28 -2.52 -1.11
CA ARG A 51 -13.49 -2.80 -1.91
C ARG A 51 -13.63 -1.83 -3.08
N ARG A 52 -13.29 -0.55 -2.89
CA ARG A 52 -13.35 0.48 -3.93
C ARG A 52 -12.28 0.30 -4.99
N TYR A 53 -11.07 -0.08 -4.59
CA TYR A 53 -9.94 -0.33 -5.47
C TYR A 53 -9.43 -1.76 -5.28
N PRO A 54 -10.08 -2.74 -5.95
CA PRO A 54 -9.63 -4.12 -5.87
C PRO A 54 -8.23 -4.25 -6.46
N LYS A 55 -7.39 -5.07 -5.82
CA LYS A 55 -6.06 -5.35 -6.33
C LYS A 55 -6.13 -6.25 -7.56
N PRO A 56 -5.36 -5.96 -8.60
CA PRO A 56 -5.08 -6.94 -9.64
C PRO A 56 -4.24 -8.09 -9.09
N GLU A 57 -4.29 -9.24 -9.76
CA GLU A 57 -3.55 -10.45 -9.37
C GLU A 57 -2.03 -10.20 -9.28
N SER A 58 -1.48 -9.38 -10.18
CA SER A 58 -0.07 -8.96 -10.18
C SER A 58 0.35 -8.18 -8.92
N TRP A 59 -0.60 -7.77 -8.08
CA TRP A 59 -0.40 -7.09 -6.80
C TRP A 59 -0.91 -7.91 -5.59
N ALA A 60 -1.17 -9.22 -5.76
CA ALA A 60 -1.75 -10.07 -4.73
C ALA A 60 -0.97 -10.07 -3.40
N VAL A 61 0.36 -10.04 -3.46
CA VAL A 61 1.25 -10.02 -2.28
C VAL A 61 1.32 -8.65 -1.59
N PHE A 62 0.86 -7.58 -2.25
CA PHE A 62 0.96 -6.22 -1.75
C PHE A 62 -0.22 -5.85 -0.86
N TRP A 63 0.01 -5.67 0.43
CA TRP A 63 -0.73 -4.68 1.21
C TRP A 63 0.33 -3.90 1.99
N PRO A 64 0.28 -2.56 1.96
CA PRO A 64 1.27 -1.76 2.65
C PRO A 64 1.25 -2.12 4.15
N TYR A 65 2.44 -2.04 4.74
CA TYR A 65 2.77 -2.33 6.12
C TYR A 65 1.62 -2.01 7.10
N SER A 66 1.11 -3.04 7.79
CA SER A 66 0.24 -2.86 8.96
C SER A 66 1.11 -3.00 10.21
N PRO A 67 1.20 -1.97 11.07
CA PRO A 67 1.94 -2.05 12.34
C PRO A 67 1.50 -3.24 13.20
N GLU A 68 0.22 -3.61 13.09
CA GLU A 68 -0.46 -4.68 13.82
C GLU A 68 0.08 -6.06 13.43
N LYS A 69 0.49 -6.22 12.16
CA LYS A 69 1.14 -7.44 11.68
C LYS A 69 2.61 -7.52 12.07
N LEU A 70 3.27 -6.40 12.39
CA LEU A 70 4.63 -6.42 12.91
C LEU A 70 4.66 -7.03 14.31
N GLU A 71 3.76 -6.64 15.21
CA GLU A 71 3.66 -7.24 16.55
C GLU A 71 3.36 -8.74 16.47
N ALA A 72 2.45 -9.14 15.57
CA ALA A 72 2.14 -10.55 15.32
C ALA A 72 3.29 -11.35 14.68
N TYR A 73 4.24 -10.69 14.02
CA TYR A 73 5.42 -11.32 13.42
C TYR A 73 6.64 -11.29 14.37
N ALA A 74 6.82 -10.20 15.11
CA ALA A 74 7.85 -10.04 16.13
C ALA A 74 7.57 -10.94 17.34
N GLY A 75 6.31 -11.08 17.76
CA GLY A 75 5.91 -11.98 18.84
C GLY A 75 5.90 -13.47 18.47
N LYS A 76 6.11 -13.82 17.19
CA LYS A 76 6.29 -15.22 16.74
C LYS A 76 7.76 -15.62 16.60
N ASN A 77 8.69 -14.68 16.79
CA ASN A 77 10.14 -14.91 16.73
C ASN A 77 10.84 -14.54 18.06
N ALA A 78 10.09 -14.51 19.17
CA ALA A 78 10.61 -14.32 20.53
C ALA A 78 10.55 -15.63 21.32
#